data_AF-A0A2H6A1X4-F1
#
_entry.id   AF-A0A2H6A1X4-F1
#
_cell.length_a   1.000
_cell.length_b   1.000
_cell.length_c   1.000
_cell.angle_alpha   90.00
_cell.angle_beta   90.00
_cell.angle_gamma   90.00
#
_symmetry.space_group_name_H-M   'P 1'
#
loop_
_entity.id
_entity.type
_entity.pdbx_description
1 polymer ?
#
loop_
_entity_poly.entity_id
_entity_poly.type
_entity_poly.pdbx_seq_one_letter_code
_entity_poly.pdbx_strand_id
1 'polypeptide(L)'
;MLLGAAACAGDGTGLDPCGNPIGTAPCGSDDSVRLSASVQPIFDQNCAFAGCHAAPQPAQGMNLSRGQSFASIVDVPSVELPSMRRVRPFQPDSSYLVHKLQGTHLDVGGQGERMPLGRGPLTPEQIGLIRSWISQGARNN
;
A
#
# COMPACT_ATOMS: atom_id res chain seq x y z
N MET A 1 45.52 0.56 -37.17
CA MET A 1 45.16 1.56 -36.15
C MET A 1 43.98 1.00 -35.36
N LEU A 2 44.26 0.27 -34.29
CA LEU A 2 43.25 -0.23 -33.34
C LEU A 2 43.23 0.73 -32.16
N LEU A 3 42.19 1.57 -32.06
CA LEU A 3 41.92 2.33 -30.84
C LEU A 3 41.33 1.37 -29.81
N GLY A 4 42.11 1.03 -28.79
CA GLY A 4 41.64 0.34 -27.60
C GLY A 4 40.93 1.35 -26.68
N ALA A 5 39.64 1.18 -26.48
CA ALA A 5 38.90 1.87 -25.43
C ALA A 5 39.29 1.26 -24.08
N ALA A 6 39.99 2.04 -23.24
CA ALA A 6 40.21 1.70 -21.84
C ALA A 6 38.89 1.89 -21.08
N ALA A 7 38.23 0.78 -20.74
CA ALA A 7 37.14 0.79 -19.79
C ALA A 7 37.75 0.77 -18.37
N CYS A 8 37.56 1.85 -17.62
CA CYS A 8 37.92 1.90 -16.21
C CYS A 8 36.94 1.03 -15.43
N ALA A 9 37.37 -0.15 -14.98
CA ALA A 9 36.61 -0.92 -14.01
C ALA A 9 36.68 -0.19 -12.65
N GLY A 10 35.54 0.30 -12.17
CA GLY A 10 35.42 0.77 -10.78
C GLY A 10 35.61 -0.39 -9.81
N ASP A 11 36.08 -0.10 -8.60
CA ASP A 11 36.40 -1.08 -7.56
C ASP A 11 35.17 -1.68 -6.84
N GLY A 12 33.96 -1.35 -7.32
CA GLY A 12 32.69 -1.80 -6.75
C GLY A 12 32.37 -1.17 -5.38
N THR A 13 33.20 -0.24 -4.91
CA THR A 13 32.91 0.45 -3.64
C THR A 13 31.66 1.30 -3.80
N GLY A 14 30.70 1.10 -2.89
CA GLY A 14 29.42 1.80 -2.96
C GLY A 14 28.39 1.15 -3.86
N LEU A 15 28.60 -0.08 -4.37
CA LEU A 15 27.57 -0.84 -5.08
C LEU A 15 27.16 -2.12 -4.31
N ASP A 16 25.89 -2.52 -4.44
CA ASP A 16 25.34 -3.77 -3.94
C ASP A 16 25.84 -4.98 -4.77
N PRO A 17 25.53 -6.23 -4.37
CA PRO A 17 25.99 -7.43 -5.08
C PRO A 17 25.59 -7.56 -6.56
N CYS A 18 24.73 -6.68 -7.07
CA CYS A 18 24.40 -6.65 -8.50
C CYS A 18 24.55 -5.26 -9.13
N GLY A 19 25.38 -4.41 -8.54
CA GLY A 19 25.97 -3.24 -9.20
C GLY A 19 25.19 -1.95 -9.05
N ASN A 20 24.23 -1.84 -8.13
CA ASN A 20 23.50 -0.60 -7.85
C ASN A 20 24.09 0.16 -6.65
N PRO A 21 23.99 1.50 -6.58
CA PRO A 21 24.43 2.25 -5.42
C PRO A 21 23.87 1.72 -4.10
N ILE A 22 24.72 1.45 -3.11
CA ILE A 22 24.32 1.04 -1.76
C ILE A 22 23.41 2.13 -1.19
N GLY A 23 22.14 1.80 -0.93
CA GLY A 23 21.08 2.76 -0.56
C GLY A 23 19.95 2.88 -1.59
N THR A 24 20.09 2.25 -2.76
CA THR A 24 18.97 1.95 -3.67
C THR A 24 18.45 0.52 -3.46
N ALA A 25 17.22 0.25 -3.91
CA ALA A 25 16.57 -1.05 -3.73
C ALA A 25 17.42 -2.18 -4.38
N PRO A 26 17.54 -3.35 -3.71
CA PRO A 26 18.43 -4.41 -4.17
C PRO A 26 17.94 -5.03 -5.48
N CYS A 27 18.87 -5.23 -6.41
CA CYS A 27 18.68 -5.96 -7.65
C CYS A 27 18.18 -7.39 -7.39
N GLY A 28 16.90 -7.63 -7.71
CA GLY A 28 16.24 -8.92 -7.53
C GLY A 28 15.01 -8.88 -6.61
N SER A 29 14.67 -7.74 -6.00
CA SER A 29 13.30 -7.56 -5.54
C SER A 29 12.39 -7.45 -6.75
N ASP A 30 11.49 -8.41 -6.92
CA ASP A 30 10.24 -8.17 -7.61
C ASP A 30 9.52 -7.08 -6.82
N ASP A 31 9.87 -5.83 -7.11
CA ASP A 31 9.42 -4.61 -6.42
C ASP A 31 7.90 -4.41 -6.53
N SER A 32 7.19 -5.32 -7.20
CA SER A 32 5.74 -5.31 -7.23
C SER A 32 5.17 -5.79 -5.89
N VAL A 33 4.72 -4.84 -5.07
CA VAL A 33 3.87 -5.15 -3.92
C VAL A 33 2.55 -5.71 -4.45
N ARG A 34 2.19 -6.91 -3.97
CA ARG A 34 1.01 -7.63 -4.46
C ARG A 34 -0.14 -7.53 -3.47
N LEU A 35 -1.37 -7.38 -3.97
CA LEU A 35 -2.54 -7.38 -3.10
C LEU A 35 -2.61 -8.69 -2.31
N SER A 36 -2.50 -9.83 -2.98
CA SER A 36 -2.73 -11.16 -2.40
C SER A 36 -1.70 -11.57 -1.34
N ALA A 37 -0.42 -11.19 -1.55
CA ALA A 37 0.71 -11.64 -0.75
C ALA A 37 1.19 -10.60 0.27
N SER A 38 1.05 -9.29 -0.02
CA SER A 38 1.59 -8.23 0.83
C SER A 38 0.51 -7.48 1.60
N VAL A 39 -0.58 -7.07 0.92
CA VAL A 39 -1.61 -6.21 1.52
C VAL A 39 -2.74 -7.00 2.18
N GLN A 40 -3.21 -8.07 1.55
CA GLN A 40 -4.31 -8.89 2.05
C GLN A 40 -4.02 -9.47 3.44
N PRO A 41 -2.81 -9.98 3.76
CA PRO A 41 -2.51 -10.43 5.12
C PRO A 41 -2.67 -9.32 6.18
N ILE A 42 -2.36 -8.06 5.83
CA ILE A 42 -2.56 -6.92 6.74
C ILE A 42 -4.05 -6.71 6.98
N PHE A 43 -4.88 -6.76 5.94
CA PHE A 43 -6.34 -6.67 6.08
C PHE A 43 -6.92 -7.83 6.88
N ASP A 44 -6.48 -9.06 6.60
CA ASP A 44 -6.94 -10.27 7.29
C ASP A 44 -6.63 -10.19 8.80
N GLN A 45 -5.46 -9.65 9.18
CA GLN A 45 -5.01 -9.59 10.56
C GLN A 45 -5.51 -8.39 11.36
N ASN A 46 -5.99 -7.32 10.69
CA ASN A 46 -6.29 -6.05 11.36
C ASN A 46 -7.69 -5.47 11.06
N CYS A 47 -8.38 -5.94 10.02
CA CYS A 47 -9.59 -5.28 9.52
C CYS A 47 -10.74 -6.27 9.23
N ALA A 48 -10.44 -7.41 8.60
CA ALA A 48 -11.43 -8.30 7.98
C ALA A 48 -12.03 -9.30 8.98
N PHE A 49 -12.62 -8.81 10.06
CA PHE A 49 -13.37 -9.62 11.03
C PHE A 49 -14.84 -9.21 11.09
N ALA A 50 -15.67 -10.14 11.57
CA ALA A 50 -17.10 -9.90 11.77
C ALA A 50 -17.34 -8.66 12.65
N GLY A 51 -18.25 -7.78 12.23
CA GLY A 51 -18.53 -6.51 12.90
C GLY A 51 -17.55 -5.37 12.57
N CYS A 52 -16.46 -5.64 11.85
CA CYS A 52 -15.55 -4.64 11.32
C CYS A 52 -15.69 -4.55 9.79
N HIS A 53 -14.85 -5.24 9.02
CA HIS A 53 -14.88 -5.18 7.56
C HIS A 53 -14.96 -6.57 6.91
N ALA A 54 -15.77 -7.45 7.48
CA ALA A 54 -16.09 -8.75 6.89
C ALA A 54 -17.60 -9.02 6.92
N ALA A 55 -18.02 -10.04 6.15
CA ALA A 55 -19.37 -10.58 6.19
C ALA A 55 -19.77 -11.02 7.63
N PRO A 56 -21.07 -11.04 7.97
CA PRO A 56 -22.23 -10.81 7.08
C PRO A 56 -22.59 -9.33 6.87
N GLN A 57 -22.20 -8.44 7.78
CA GLN A 57 -22.52 -7.02 7.74
C GLN A 57 -21.24 -6.19 7.87
N PRO A 58 -20.48 -6.02 6.78
CA PRO A 58 -19.26 -5.23 6.82
C PRO A 58 -19.61 -3.75 7.08
N ALA A 59 -18.91 -3.13 8.03
CA ALA A 59 -19.06 -1.72 8.33
C ALA A 59 -18.83 -0.87 7.07
N GLN A 60 -19.66 0.15 6.91
CA GLN A 60 -19.65 1.05 5.75
C GLN A 60 -19.81 0.30 4.40
N GLY A 61 -20.38 -0.92 4.40
CA GLY A 61 -20.49 -1.74 3.20
C GLY A 61 -19.14 -2.08 2.58
N MET A 62 -18.07 -2.18 3.38
CA MET A 62 -16.70 -2.41 2.92
C MET A 62 -16.20 -3.77 3.38
N ASN A 63 -16.18 -4.75 2.47
CA ASN A 63 -15.68 -6.09 2.76
C ASN A 63 -14.20 -6.22 2.36
N LEU A 64 -13.33 -6.35 3.36
CA LEU A 64 -11.89 -6.50 3.19
C LEU A 64 -11.42 -7.95 3.26
N SER A 65 -12.33 -8.93 3.36
CA SER A 65 -11.98 -10.34 3.29
C SER A 65 -11.36 -10.70 1.94
N ARG A 66 -10.47 -11.69 1.96
CA ARG A 66 -9.81 -12.24 0.77
C ARG A 66 -10.82 -12.55 -0.35
N GLY A 67 -10.50 -12.13 -1.56
CA GLY A 67 -11.37 -12.25 -2.74
C GLY A 67 -12.38 -11.11 -2.91
N GLN A 68 -12.71 -10.37 -1.84
CA GLN A 68 -13.70 -9.28 -1.87
C GLN A 68 -13.08 -7.88 -1.70
N SER A 69 -11.88 -7.81 -1.12
CA SER A 69 -11.19 -6.56 -0.77
C SER A 69 -11.03 -5.61 -1.95
N PHE A 70 -10.48 -6.10 -3.07
CA PHE A 70 -10.20 -5.29 -4.26
C PHE A 70 -11.45 -4.54 -4.76
N ALA A 71 -12.52 -5.28 -5.07
CA ALA A 71 -13.76 -4.73 -5.61
C ALA A 71 -14.47 -3.82 -4.60
N SER A 72 -14.20 -3.98 -3.29
CA SER A 72 -14.79 -3.15 -2.24
C SER A 72 -14.10 -1.80 -2.05
N ILE A 73 -12.84 -1.63 -2.50
CA ILE A 73 -12.06 -0.43 -2.17
C ILE A 73 -11.42 0.28 -3.35
N VAL A 74 -11.02 -0.44 -4.40
CA VAL A 74 -10.27 0.18 -5.51
C VAL A 74 -11.22 0.94 -6.41
N ASP A 75 -10.97 2.25 -6.54
CA ASP A 75 -11.80 3.21 -7.28
C ASP A 75 -13.27 3.27 -6.82
N VAL A 76 -13.55 2.85 -5.58
CA VAL A 76 -14.88 2.98 -4.95
C VAL A 76 -14.94 4.28 -4.13
N PRO A 77 -16.00 5.10 -4.22
CA PRO A 77 -16.14 6.28 -3.35
C PRO A 77 -16.14 5.90 -1.87
N SER A 78 -15.55 6.71 -1.01
CA SER A 78 -15.72 6.56 0.44
C SER A 78 -17.16 6.87 0.83
N VAL A 79 -17.73 6.10 1.76
CA VAL A 79 -19.04 6.44 2.34
C VAL A 79 -18.91 7.64 3.28
N GLU A 80 -17.77 7.74 3.96
CA GLU A 80 -17.49 8.80 4.93
C GLU A 80 -16.99 10.10 4.29
N LEU A 81 -16.57 10.05 3.02
CA LEU A 81 -16.17 11.22 2.23
C LEU A 81 -16.39 10.94 0.74
N PRO A 82 -17.62 11.07 0.20
CA PRO A 82 -17.93 10.67 -1.17
C PRO A 82 -17.12 11.33 -2.28
N SER A 83 -16.49 12.49 -2.00
CA SER A 83 -15.59 13.20 -2.92
C SER A 83 -14.21 12.54 -3.06
N MET A 84 -13.86 11.56 -2.21
CA MET A 84 -12.58 10.85 -2.24
C MET A 84 -12.78 9.34 -2.38
N ARG A 85 -11.95 8.69 -3.20
CA ARG A 85 -11.97 7.22 -3.34
C ARG A 85 -11.38 6.56 -2.10
N ARG A 86 -11.90 5.39 -1.72
CA ARG A 86 -11.32 4.53 -0.66
C ARG A 86 -9.86 4.23 -0.99
N VAL A 87 -9.59 3.75 -2.20
CA VAL A 87 -8.26 3.64 -2.80
C VAL A 87 -8.30 4.26 -4.19
N ARG A 88 -7.46 5.28 -4.42
CA ARG A 88 -7.22 5.90 -5.73
C ARG A 88 -5.92 5.35 -6.31
N PRO A 89 -5.96 4.53 -7.38
CA PRO A 89 -4.76 4.00 -8.00
C PRO A 89 -3.73 5.09 -8.32
N PHE A 90 -2.45 4.74 -8.13
CA PHE A 90 -1.26 5.60 -8.30
C PHE A 90 -1.16 6.78 -7.33
N GLN A 91 -2.15 6.98 -6.45
CA GLN A 91 -2.30 8.22 -5.69
C GLN A 91 -2.60 7.93 -4.20
N PRO A 92 -1.60 7.46 -3.44
CA PRO A 92 -1.78 7.08 -2.04
C PRO A 92 -2.24 8.25 -1.15
N ASP A 93 -1.71 9.45 -1.36
CA ASP A 93 -2.06 10.65 -0.57
C ASP A 93 -3.45 11.21 -0.90
N SER A 94 -4.15 10.63 -1.87
CA SER A 94 -5.54 10.95 -2.18
C SER A 94 -6.45 9.73 -2.08
N SER A 95 -6.02 8.74 -1.30
CA SER A 95 -6.77 7.55 -0.97
C SER A 95 -7.27 7.65 0.46
N TYR A 96 -8.58 7.62 0.66
CA TYR A 96 -9.18 7.78 1.98
C TYR A 96 -8.72 6.71 2.98
N LEU A 97 -8.43 5.49 2.51
CA LEU A 97 -7.86 4.41 3.32
C LEU A 97 -6.59 4.85 4.05
N VAL A 98 -5.69 5.55 3.35
CA VAL A 98 -4.40 6.00 3.92
C VAL A 98 -4.62 6.99 5.05
N HIS A 99 -5.55 7.93 4.86
CA HIS A 99 -5.92 8.89 5.92
C HIS A 99 -6.53 8.20 7.14
N LYS A 100 -7.40 7.20 6.94
CA LYS A 100 -7.98 6.43 8.06
C LYS A 100 -6.91 5.65 8.83
N LEU A 101 -5.87 5.15 8.16
CA LEU A 101 -4.77 4.43 8.82
C LEU A 101 -3.84 5.38 9.60
N GLN A 102 -3.58 6.57 9.06
CA GLN A 102 -2.69 7.56 9.66
C GLN A 102 -3.38 8.46 10.70
N GLY A 103 -4.71 8.48 10.72
CA GLY A 103 -5.50 9.33 11.62
C GLY A 103 -5.64 10.78 11.15
N THR A 104 -5.40 11.04 9.86
CA THR A 104 -5.50 12.37 9.22
C THR A 104 -6.79 12.54 8.44
N HIS A 105 -7.79 11.66 8.65
CA HIS A 105 -9.04 11.66 7.89
C HIS A 105 -9.92 12.88 8.17
N LEU A 106 -9.79 13.51 9.33
CA LEU A 106 -10.48 14.77 9.64
C LEU A 106 -9.87 15.95 8.88
N ASP A 107 -8.56 15.93 8.63
CA ASP A 107 -7.85 17.00 7.90
C ASP A 107 -8.30 17.12 6.45
N VAL A 108 -8.81 16.01 5.88
CA VAL A 108 -9.38 15.97 4.52
C VAL A 108 -10.91 16.08 4.49
N GLY A 109 -11.53 16.45 5.61
CA GLY A 109 -12.98 16.64 5.72
C GLY A 109 -13.80 15.34 5.84
N GLY A 110 -13.16 14.23 6.19
CA GLY A 110 -13.85 12.99 6.54
C GLY A 110 -14.35 12.99 7.98
N GLN A 111 -14.74 11.80 8.47
CA GLN A 111 -15.37 11.67 9.79
C GLN A 111 -15.03 10.35 10.50
N GLY A 112 -15.54 10.21 11.73
CA GLY A 112 -15.32 9.05 12.59
C GLY A 112 -13.91 9.00 13.16
N GLU A 113 -13.45 7.78 13.48
CA GLU A 113 -12.18 7.53 14.16
C GLU A 113 -11.14 6.88 13.25
N ARG A 114 -9.86 6.95 13.64
CA ARG A 114 -8.75 6.27 12.98
C ARG A 114 -8.95 4.75 12.99
N MET A 115 -8.62 4.10 11.88
CA MET A 115 -8.60 2.65 11.74
C MET A 115 -7.19 2.07 11.97
N PRO A 116 -7.07 0.84 12.52
CA PRO A 116 -8.17 -0.01 12.98
C PRO A 116 -8.81 0.50 14.28
N LEU A 117 -10.15 0.51 14.33
CA LEU A 117 -10.93 1.06 15.43
C LEU A 117 -10.68 0.30 16.74
N GLY A 118 -10.49 1.03 17.84
CA GLY A 118 -10.29 0.43 19.17
C GLY A 118 -9.02 -0.42 19.32
N ARG A 119 -8.12 -0.37 18.34
CA ARG A 119 -6.84 -1.09 18.34
C ARG A 119 -5.68 -0.13 18.13
N GLY A 120 -4.46 -0.58 18.41
CA GLY A 120 -3.24 0.18 18.09
C GLY A 120 -3.15 0.52 16.58
N PRO A 121 -2.39 1.56 16.22
CA PRO A 121 -2.12 1.86 14.82
C PRO A 121 -1.35 0.71 14.16
N LEU A 122 -1.48 0.58 12.83
CA LEU A 122 -0.58 -0.27 12.06
C LEU A 122 0.85 0.28 12.16
N THR A 123 1.84 -0.59 11.97
CA THR A 123 3.23 -0.15 11.94
C THR A 123 3.52 0.71 10.71
N PRO A 124 4.55 1.57 10.75
CA PRO A 124 4.98 2.34 9.58
C PRO A 124 5.25 1.46 8.35
N GLU A 125 5.80 0.26 8.55
CA GLU A 125 6.11 -0.70 7.48
C GLU A 125 4.83 -1.25 6.83
N GLN A 126 3.81 -1.59 7.63
CA GLN A 126 2.51 -2.06 7.12
C GLN A 126 1.81 -0.96 6.31
N ILE A 127 1.81 0.27 6.82
CA ILE A 127 1.28 1.44 6.08
C ILE A 127 2.10 1.68 4.80
N GLY A 128 3.42 1.53 4.87
CA GLY A 128 4.33 1.63 3.73
C GLY A 128 4.03 0.63 2.62
N LEU A 129 3.74 -0.63 2.97
CA LEU A 129 3.32 -1.66 2.00
C LEU A 129 2.01 -1.28 1.32
N ILE A 130 1.00 -0.83 2.07
CA ILE A 130 -0.28 -0.40 1.50
C ILE A 130 -0.07 0.79 0.56
N ARG A 131 0.70 1.80 0.99
CA ARG A 131 1.00 2.98 0.15
C ARG A 131 1.75 2.59 -1.12
N SER A 132 2.69 1.67 -1.04
CA SER A 132 3.47 1.16 -2.19
C SER A 132 2.61 0.38 -3.17
N TRP A 133 1.71 -0.47 -2.67
CA TRP A 133 0.72 -1.15 -3.53
C TRP A 133 -0.17 -0.14 -4.27
N ILE A 134 -0.65 0.91 -3.59
CA ILE A 134 -1.45 1.96 -4.21
C ILE A 134 -0.65 2.73 -5.27
N SER A 135 0.59 3.12 -4.96
CA SER A 135 1.45 3.85 -5.89
C SER A 135 1.77 3.05 -7.15
N GLN A 136 1.79 1.72 -7.07
CA GLN A 136 1.94 0.80 -8.20
C GLN A 136 0.64 0.53 -8.99
N GLY A 137 -0.42 1.29 -8.70
CA GLY A 137 -1.70 1.20 -9.39
C GLY A 137 -2.73 0.30 -8.70
N ALA A 138 -2.50 -0.08 -7.44
CA ALA A 138 -3.42 -0.87 -6.63
C ALA A 138 -3.87 -2.16 -7.34
N ARG A 139 -2.95 -2.91 -7.96
CA ARG A 139 -3.25 -4.07 -8.81
C ARG A 139 -3.90 -5.22 -8.03
N ASN A 140 -4.76 -5.99 -8.70
CA ASN A 140 -5.30 -7.25 -8.18
C ASN A 140 -4.39 -8.43 -8.57
N ASN A 141 -3.32 -8.66 -7.81
CA ASN A 141 -2.25 -9.62 -8.11
C ASN A 141 -1.75 -10.36 -6.87
#